data_AF-A0A961I957-F1
#
_entry.id   AF-A0A961I957-F1
#
_cell.length_a   1.000
_cell.length_b   1.000
_cell.length_c   1.000
_cell.angle_alpha   90.00
_cell.angle_beta   90.00
_cell.angle_gamma   90.00
#
_symmetry.space_group_name_H-M   'P 1'
#
loop_
_entity.id
_entity.type
_entity.pdbx_description
1 polymer ?
#
loop_
_entity_poly.entity_id
_entity_poly.type
_entity_poly.pdbx_seq_one_letter_code
_entity_poly.pdbx_strand_id
1 'polypeptide(L)'
;RLFRDVTQIQVNIFIEACKSSGVLIITPSMIYNFAHPTYGTHHARQFRFKCEMAADYIETVVRGKLNTAKRNMHLAGRWAGSGIPPGYMVDMRKTLPDGCRNEHWRRFEIFEPYALVVREYFNMFIANGGNLTKTLRNLRRSGPFYPDPDSCQPPDGFEIHYRFKRDKNGWCPTSVGSLVRIFSNAAYLGHALFQGTIVRWHNHPPLLDETVFFRAFNYISPVDLDGNPNMNYRPYQAQRRPSKEETRQVDYPLLSGLIFAIWDGNWKSVGTHWRSSKSGYCYAFFGYAGNSFALWRKSASWVDKIVVALMLDKLRQTFDGNHWDQAVEHLEDGIAEERQGKEAQLRQLKTVMDNLVVSLTSLNTPQMIEAVEKRYQDAQAEEQRLRTELAQLTARENH
;
A
#
# COMPACT_ATOMS: atom_id res chain seq x y z
N ARG A 1 -24.45 13.82 -8.63
CA ARG A 1 -23.92 12.44 -8.77
C ARG A 1 -22.92 12.33 -9.93
N LEU A 2 -23.22 12.93 -11.08
CA LEU A 2 -22.34 12.91 -12.27
C LEU A 2 -21.05 13.72 -12.07
N PHE A 3 -21.15 14.91 -11.49
CA PHE A 3 -20.00 15.80 -11.31
C PHE A 3 -19.80 16.16 -9.84
N ARG A 4 -18.53 16.35 -9.49
CA ARG A 4 -18.04 16.81 -8.17
C ARG A 4 -16.89 17.80 -8.35
N ASP A 5 -16.75 18.33 -9.56
CA ASP A 5 -15.67 19.19 -9.99
C ASP A 5 -16.03 20.64 -9.69
N VAL A 6 -15.24 21.28 -8.83
CA VAL A 6 -15.40 22.69 -8.45
C VAL A 6 -15.12 23.61 -9.63
N THR A 7 -14.25 23.21 -10.56
CA THR A 7 -13.81 24.04 -11.70
C THR A 7 -14.83 24.13 -12.83
N GLN A 8 -15.89 23.31 -12.79
CA GLN A 8 -16.94 23.21 -13.82
C GLN A 8 -16.44 22.83 -15.23
N ILE A 9 -15.16 22.45 -15.38
CA ILE A 9 -14.58 22.14 -16.70
C ILE A 9 -15.26 20.90 -17.28
N GLN A 10 -15.33 19.81 -16.49
CA GLN A 10 -15.97 18.57 -16.93
C GLN A 10 -17.48 18.73 -17.12
N VAL A 11 -18.11 19.59 -16.31
CA VAL A 11 -19.54 19.92 -16.43
C VAL A 11 -19.81 20.60 -17.77
N ASN A 12 -18.96 21.52 -18.20
CA ASN A 12 -19.10 22.23 -19.47
C ASN A 12 -18.86 21.31 -20.67
N ILE A 13 -17.84 20.47 -20.63
CA ILE A 13 -17.58 19.47 -21.68
C ILE A 13 -18.79 18.54 -21.83
N PHE A 14 -19.38 18.11 -20.72
CA PHE A 14 -20.56 17.25 -20.74
C PHE A 14 -21.81 17.93 -21.30
N ILE A 15 -22.07 19.19 -20.92
CA ILE A 15 -23.17 19.99 -21.47
C ILE A 15 -23.02 20.10 -22.99
N GLU A 16 -21.81 20.41 -23.47
CA GLU A 16 -21.56 20.58 -24.91
C GLU A 16 -21.73 19.27 -25.68
N ALA A 17 -21.23 18.16 -25.13
CA ALA A 17 -21.41 16.83 -25.70
C ALA A 17 -22.89 16.41 -25.78
N CYS A 18 -23.68 16.72 -24.74
CA CYS A 18 -25.11 16.43 -24.75
C CYS A 18 -25.87 17.33 -25.73
N LYS A 19 -25.46 18.60 -25.86
CA LYS A 19 -26.03 19.56 -26.79
C LYS A 19 -25.76 19.16 -28.25
N SER A 20 -24.53 18.78 -28.58
CA SER A 20 -24.16 18.35 -29.93
C SER A 20 -24.80 17.02 -30.35
N SER A 21 -25.05 16.15 -29.37
CA SER A 21 -25.65 14.83 -29.59
C SER A 21 -27.18 14.81 -29.44
N GLY A 22 -27.81 15.94 -29.10
CA GLY A 22 -29.27 16.03 -28.89
C GLY A 22 -29.80 15.21 -27.71
N VAL A 23 -28.96 14.93 -26.70
CA VAL A 23 -29.29 14.07 -25.56
C VAL A 23 -30.01 14.86 -24.46
N LEU A 24 -31.09 14.27 -23.92
CA LEU A 24 -31.81 14.79 -22.77
C LEU A 24 -31.27 14.21 -21.45
N ILE A 25 -31.14 15.04 -20.43
CA ILE A 25 -30.72 14.61 -19.08
C ILE A 25 -31.93 14.63 -18.15
N ILE A 26 -32.31 13.45 -17.68
CA ILE A 26 -33.45 13.30 -16.77
C ILE A 26 -32.92 13.15 -15.34
N THR A 27 -33.39 14.02 -14.45
CA THR A 27 -33.16 13.93 -13.00
C THR A 27 -34.51 13.83 -12.28
N PRO A 28 -34.55 13.33 -11.02
CA PRO A 28 -35.81 13.24 -10.28
C PRO A 28 -36.58 14.57 -10.14
N SER A 29 -35.88 15.69 -10.23
CA SER A 29 -36.46 17.04 -10.06
C SER A 29 -36.67 17.80 -11.38
N MET A 30 -35.98 17.43 -12.47
CA MET A 30 -36.00 18.21 -13.71
C MET A 30 -35.46 17.42 -14.91
N ILE A 31 -36.00 17.71 -16.09
CA ILE A 31 -35.45 17.28 -17.38
C ILE A 31 -34.70 18.45 -18.02
N TYR A 32 -33.44 18.24 -18.36
CA TYR A 32 -32.60 19.23 -19.03
C TYR A 32 -32.48 18.90 -20.52
N ASN A 33 -32.83 19.87 -21.35
CA ASN A 33 -32.57 19.85 -22.80
C ASN A 33 -31.63 21.00 -23.16
N PHE A 34 -30.35 20.72 -23.41
CA PHE A 34 -29.36 21.73 -23.75
C PHE A 34 -29.41 22.17 -25.21
N ALA A 35 -29.99 21.37 -26.10
CA ALA A 35 -30.16 21.66 -27.51
C ALA A 35 -31.43 22.47 -27.82
N HIS A 36 -32.27 22.76 -26.82
CA HIS A 36 -33.52 23.49 -27.02
C HIS A 36 -33.24 24.91 -27.57
N PRO A 37 -33.88 25.34 -28.68
CA PRO A 37 -33.60 26.64 -29.33
C PRO A 37 -33.73 27.85 -28.41
N THR A 38 -34.80 27.90 -27.61
CA THR A 38 -35.08 29.02 -26.69
C THR A 38 -34.53 28.81 -25.27
N TYR A 39 -34.66 27.60 -24.71
CA TYR A 39 -34.37 27.32 -23.30
C TYR A 39 -33.05 26.58 -23.04
N GLY A 40 -32.27 26.23 -24.08
CA GLY A 40 -31.04 25.45 -23.92
C GLY A 40 -30.00 26.11 -23.02
N THR A 41 -29.80 27.42 -23.18
CA THR A 41 -28.90 28.22 -22.33
C THR A 41 -29.37 28.27 -20.89
N HIS A 42 -30.68 28.38 -20.67
CA HIS A 42 -31.28 28.38 -19.34
C HIS A 42 -31.11 27.02 -18.63
N HIS A 43 -31.37 25.92 -19.35
CA HIS A 43 -31.15 24.56 -18.84
C HIS A 43 -29.67 24.31 -18.51
N ALA A 44 -28.74 24.77 -19.36
CA ALA A 44 -27.31 24.66 -19.09
C ALA A 44 -26.91 25.44 -17.82
N ARG A 45 -27.41 26.66 -17.63
CA ARG A 45 -27.12 27.48 -16.44
C ARG A 45 -27.66 26.83 -15.16
N GLN A 46 -28.90 26.33 -15.18
CA GLN A 46 -29.47 25.65 -14.02
C GLN A 46 -28.74 24.35 -13.68
N PHE A 47 -28.30 23.59 -14.70
CA PHE A 47 -27.53 22.37 -14.49
C PHE A 47 -26.15 22.66 -13.87
N ARG A 48 -25.44 23.68 -14.35
CA ARG A 48 -24.17 24.15 -13.73
C ARG A 48 -24.36 24.52 -12.27
N PHE A 49 -25.35 25.35 -11.99
CA PHE A 49 -25.65 25.78 -10.62
C PHE A 49 -25.92 24.58 -9.69
N LYS A 50 -26.67 23.57 -10.14
CA LYS A 50 -26.88 22.35 -9.36
C LYS A 50 -25.60 21.54 -9.15
N CYS A 51 -24.70 21.52 -10.13
CA CYS A 51 -23.39 20.86 -10.00
C CYS A 51 -22.48 21.60 -9.02
N GLU A 52 -22.46 22.92 -9.06
CA GLU A 52 -21.74 23.80 -8.13
C GLU A 52 -22.25 23.61 -6.70
N MET A 53 -23.57 23.72 -6.47
CA MET A 53 -24.17 23.45 -5.16
C MET A 53 -23.82 22.05 -4.63
N ALA A 54 -23.73 21.05 -5.52
CA ALA A 54 -23.36 19.70 -5.12
C ALA A 54 -21.88 19.59 -4.74
N ALA A 55 -20.98 20.33 -5.41
CA ALA A 55 -19.57 20.41 -5.05
C ALA A 55 -19.40 21.11 -3.68
N ASP A 56 -20.07 22.25 -3.48
CA ASP A 56 -20.06 22.99 -2.21
C ASP A 56 -20.61 22.16 -1.05
N TYR A 57 -21.67 21.39 -1.29
CA TYR A 57 -22.21 20.48 -0.27
C TYR A 57 -21.18 19.43 0.17
N ILE A 58 -20.38 18.91 -0.76
CA ILE A 58 -19.33 17.94 -0.42
C ILE A 58 -18.27 18.61 0.45
N GLU A 59 -17.83 19.81 0.10
CA GLU A 59 -16.80 20.52 0.86
C GLU A 59 -17.31 20.91 2.26
N THR A 60 -18.46 21.56 2.32
CA THR A 60 -18.98 22.13 3.57
C THR A 60 -19.62 21.09 4.47
N VAL A 61 -20.44 20.19 3.93
CA VAL A 61 -21.21 19.23 4.73
C VAL A 61 -20.45 17.92 4.87
N VAL A 62 -19.98 17.32 3.78
CA VAL A 62 -19.33 16.00 3.87
C VAL A 62 -17.94 16.11 4.50
N ARG A 63 -17.06 16.95 3.95
CA ARG A 63 -15.70 17.14 4.46
C ARG A 63 -15.69 17.97 5.73
N GLY A 64 -16.38 19.11 5.74
CA GLY A 64 -16.40 20.02 6.88
C GLY A 64 -17.13 19.48 8.11
N LYS A 65 -18.33 18.92 7.96
CA LYS A 65 -19.16 18.50 9.11
C LYS A 65 -19.10 17.00 9.37
N LEU A 66 -19.44 16.16 8.39
CA LEU A 66 -19.61 14.71 8.60
C LEU A 66 -18.29 14.02 8.90
N ASN A 67 -17.22 14.31 8.14
CA ASN A 67 -15.91 13.73 8.39
C ASN A 67 -15.34 14.19 9.74
N THR A 68 -15.55 15.46 10.12
CA THR A 68 -15.16 15.99 11.43
C THR A 68 -15.91 15.29 12.57
N ALA A 69 -17.24 15.15 12.45
CA ALA A 69 -18.03 14.40 13.43
C ALA A 69 -17.57 12.95 13.54
N LYS A 70 -17.33 12.28 12.41
CA LYS A 70 -16.80 10.91 12.36
C LYS A 70 -15.42 10.80 13.01
N ARG A 71 -14.52 11.75 12.74
CA ARG A 71 -13.20 11.83 13.38
C ARG A 71 -13.34 11.98 14.90
N ASN A 72 -14.20 12.88 15.37
CA ASN A 72 -14.44 13.08 16.80
C ASN A 72 -14.99 11.82 17.47
N MET A 73 -15.87 11.07 16.80
CA MET A 73 -16.35 9.78 17.32
C MET A 73 -15.21 8.76 17.44
N HIS A 74 -14.36 8.64 16.42
CA HIS A 74 -13.21 7.75 16.47
C HIS A 74 -12.23 8.12 17.59
N LEU A 75 -11.91 9.41 17.74
CA LEU A 75 -11.05 9.90 18.83
C LEU A 75 -11.64 9.63 20.22
N ALA A 76 -12.97 9.64 20.35
CA ALA A 76 -13.66 9.25 21.58
C ALA A 76 -13.69 7.72 21.84
N GLY A 77 -13.06 6.92 20.97
CA GLY A 77 -13.08 5.46 21.03
C GLY A 77 -14.41 4.83 20.59
N ARG A 78 -15.26 5.58 19.87
CA ARG A 78 -16.55 5.10 19.36
C ARG A 78 -16.46 4.74 17.88
N TRP A 79 -17.18 3.67 17.53
CA TRP A 79 -17.32 3.20 16.17
C TRP A 79 -18.17 4.14 15.32
N ALA A 80 -17.68 4.43 14.11
CA ALA A 80 -18.31 5.36 13.18
C ALA A 80 -18.34 4.81 11.73
N GLY A 81 -18.73 3.53 11.59
CA GLY A 81 -18.93 2.90 10.28
C GLY A 81 -17.65 2.37 9.63
N SER A 82 -16.60 2.09 10.40
CA SER A 82 -15.41 1.36 9.90
C SER A 82 -15.68 -0.15 9.88
N GLY A 83 -14.80 -0.94 9.25
CA GLY A 83 -14.88 -2.40 9.38
C GLY A 83 -14.67 -2.81 10.85
N ILE A 84 -15.41 -3.82 11.32
CA ILE A 84 -15.32 -4.33 12.69
C ILE A 84 -14.31 -5.49 12.69
N PRO A 85 -13.36 -5.56 13.64
CA PRO A 85 -12.48 -6.72 13.75
C PRO A 85 -13.30 -7.97 14.10
N PRO A 86 -13.05 -9.12 13.44
CA PRO A 86 -13.70 -10.40 13.76
C PRO A 86 -13.73 -10.70 15.25
N GLY A 87 -14.79 -11.32 15.73
CA GLY A 87 -14.92 -11.65 17.15
C GLY A 87 -15.39 -10.49 18.01
N TYR A 88 -15.63 -9.32 17.42
CA TYR A 88 -16.34 -8.22 18.04
C TYR A 88 -17.62 -7.86 17.29
N MET A 89 -18.62 -7.40 18.01
CA MET A 89 -19.79 -6.67 17.52
C MET A 89 -19.79 -5.26 18.10
N VAL A 90 -20.62 -4.37 17.59
CA VAL A 90 -20.76 -3.00 18.11
C VAL A 90 -22.12 -2.86 18.79
N ASP A 91 -22.14 -2.35 20.03
CA ASP A 91 -23.38 -2.02 20.71
C ASP A 91 -23.97 -0.72 20.14
N MET A 92 -25.16 -0.80 19.54
CA MET A 92 -25.86 0.32 18.91
C MET A 92 -26.98 0.89 19.78
N ARG A 93 -27.24 0.31 20.96
CA ARG A 93 -28.28 0.74 21.89
C ARG A 93 -27.89 2.07 22.54
N LYS A 94 -28.66 3.13 22.31
CA LYS A 94 -28.41 4.45 22.93
C LYS A 94 -28.78 4.49 24.41
N THR A 95 -29.82 3.73 24.75
CA THR A 95 -30.38 3.60 26.10
C THR A 95 -30.53 2.12 26.43
N LEU A 96 -30.26 1.78 27.67
CA LEU A 96 -30.44 0.43 28.21
C LEU A 96 -31.93 0.20 28.57
N PRO A 97 -32.36 -1.06 28.81
CA PRO A 97 -33.76 -1.37 29.15
C PRO A 97 -34.30 -0.67 30.40
N ASP A 98 -33.41 -0.26 31.31
CA ASP A 98 -33.69 0.52 32.52
C ASP A 98 -33.90 2.03 32.23
N GLY A 99 -33.76 2.47 30.99
CA GLY A 99 -33.86 3.86 30.56
C GLY A 99 -32.57 4.68 30.73
N CYS A 100 -31.53 4.09 31.31
CA CYS A 100 -30.24 4.76 31.48
C CYS A 100 -29.51 4.91 30.14
N ARG A 101 -28.65 5.92 30.04
CA ARG A 101 -27.79 6.11 28.86
C ARG A 101 -26.74 5.01 28.80
N ASN A 102 -26.59 4.37 27.64
CA ASN A 102 -25.59 3.34 27.46
C ASN A 102 -24.17 3.94 27.28
N GLU A 103 -23.28 3.69 28.21
CA GLU A 103 -21.88 4.13 28.15
C GLU A 103 -21.04 3.39 27.09
N HIS A 104 -21.46 2.16 26.76
CA HIS A 104 -20.88 1.29 25.75
C HIS A 104 -21.44 1.57 24.35
N TRP A 105 -22.33 2.56 24.20
CA TRP A 105 -22.86 2.93 22.90
C TRP A 105 -21.74 3.22 21.89
N ARG A 106 -21.78 2.46 20.79
CA ARG A 106 -20.80 2.39 19.72
C ARG A 106 -19.41 1.93 20.14
N ARG A 107 -19.29 1.09 21.16
CA ARG A 107 -18.04 0.40 21.48
C ARG A 107 -18.13 -1.07 21.08
N PHE A 108 -16.98 -1.69 20.99
CA PHE A 108 -16.90 -3.11 20.69
C PHE A 108 -17.28 -3.95 21.91
N GLU A 109 -18.00 -5.03 21.66
CA GLU A 109 -18.27 -6.10 22.61
C GLU A 109 -17.92 -7.44 21.98
N ILE A 110 -17.54 -8.41 22.79
CA ILE A 110 -17.10 -9.71 22.28
C ILE A 110 -18.29 -10.44 21.66
N PHE A 111 -18.13 -10.89 20.43
CA PHE A 111 -19.07 -11.74 19.73
C PHE A 111 -18.50 -13.17 19.65
N GLU A 112 -18.81 -13.96 20.69
CA GLU A 112 -18.19 -15.27 20.94
C GLU A 112 -18.15 -16.23 19.75
N PRO A 113 -19.21 -16.40 18.93
CA PRO A 113 -19.17 -17.31 17.79
C PRO A 113 -18.01 -17.03 16.81
N TYR A 114 -17.65 -15.76 16.65
CA TYR A 114 -16.51 -15.35 15.84
C TYR A 114 -15.22 -15.28 16.66
N ALA A 115 -15.31 -14.92 17.94
CA ALA A 115 -14.16 -14.77 18.82
C ALA A 115 -13.40 -16.09 19.01
N LEU A 116 -14.12 -17.20 19.15
CA LEU A 116 -13.53 -18.54 19.21
C LEU A 116 -12.64 -18.83 18.01
N VAL A 117 -13.09 -18.49 16.80
CA VAL A 117 -12.32 -18.70 15.56
C VAL A 117 -11.06 -17.83 15.55
N VAL A 118 -11.15 -16.58 16.00
CA VAL A 118 -9.98 -15.69 16.09
C VAL A 118 -8.94 -16.23 17.06
N ARG A 119 -9.35 -16.68 18.26
CA ARG A 119 -8.42 -17.27 19.25
C ARG A 119 -7.67 -18.45 18.64
N GLU A 120 -8.38 -19.33 17.92
CA GLU A 120 -7.75 -20.44 17.21
C GLU A 120 -6.81 -20.02 16.08
N TYR A 121 -7.08 -18.91 15.40
CA TYR A 121 -6.17 -18.38 14.37
C TYR A 121 -4.84 -17.95 14.97
N PHE A 122 -4.87 -17.27 16.13
CA PHE A 122 -3.65 -16.89 16.84
C PHE A 122 -2.87 -18.12 17.30
N ASN A 123 -3.55 -19.09 17.91
CA ASN A 123 -2.93 -20.35 18.34
C ASN A 123 -2.29 -21.10 17.17
N MET A 124 -2.99 -21.25 16.05
CA MET A 124 -2.48 -21.92 14.86
C MET A 124 -1.28 -21.19 14.24
N PHE A 125 -1.31 -19.86 14.23
CA PHE A 125 -0.22 -19.05 13.72
C PHE A 125 1.05 -19.21 14.56
N ILE A 126 0.91 -19.18 15.89
CA ILE A 126 2.01 -19.41 16.84
C ILE A 126 2.54 -20.84 16.69
N ALA A 127 1.66 -21.84 16.61
CA ALA A 127 2.05 -23.24 16.40
C ALA A 127 2.79 -23.47 15.07
N ASN A 128 2.54 -22.63 14.07
CA ASN A 128 3.26 -22.62 12.79
C ASN A 128 4.56 -21.80 12.82
N GLY A 129 5.01 -21.33 13.99
CA GLY A 129 6.23 -20.56 14.16
C GLY A 129 6.20 -19.22 13.41
N GLY A 130 5.03 -18.59 13.31
CA GLY A 130 4.86 -17.32 12.61
C GLY A 130 4.78 -17.43 11.09
N ASN A 131 4.66 -18.64 10.52
CA ASN A 131 4.57 -18.80 9.06
C ASN A 131 3.15 -18.49 8.55
N LEU A 132 2.96 -17.30 7.99
CA LEU A 132 1.69 -16.81 7.44
C LEU A 132 1.14 -17.69 6.30
N THR A 133 1.99 -18.11 5.37
CA THR A 133 1.57 -18.90 4.21
C THR A 133 1.10 -20.30 4.62
N LYS A 134 1.83 -20.94 5.54
CA LYS A 134 1.46 -22.24 6.11
C LYS A 134 0.15 -22.12 6.89
N THR A 135 0.01 -21.08 7.70
CA THR A 135 -1.21 -20.81 8.47
C THR A 135 -2.41 -20.61 7.55
N LEU A 136 -2.31 -19.72 6.55
CA LEU A 136 -3.39 -19.51 5.58
C LEU A 136 -3.80 -20.79 4.85
N ARG A 137 -2.81 -21.61 4.45
CA ARG A 137 -3.07 -22.89 3.79
C ARG A 137 -3.82 -23.86 4.69
N ASN A 138 -3.43 -23.95 5.96
CA ASN A 138 -4.11 -24.80 6.94
C ASN A 138 -5.56 -24.32 7.15
N LEU A 139 -5.75 -23.02 7.36
CA LEU A 139 -7.09 -22.43 7.54
C LEU A 139 -8.01 -22.72 6.36
N ARG A 140 -7.52 -22.55 5.13
CA ARG A 140 -8.33 -22.84 3.94
C ARG A 140 -8.67 -24.31 3.79
N ARG A 141 -7.76 -25.21 4.18
CA ARG A 141 -7.92 -26.65 3.99
C ARG A 141 -8.83 -27.27 5.05
N SER A 142 -8.65 -26.87 6.31
CA SER A 142 -9.26 -27.56 7.46
C SER A 142 -9.93 -26.63 8.48
N GLY A 143 -9.93 -25.32 8.24
CA GLY A 143 -10.49 -24.34 9.18
C GLY A 143 -9.56 -24.07 10.38
N PRO A 144 -10.07 -23.42 11.44
CA PRO A 144 -11.49 -23.16 11.66
C PRO A 144 -12.08 -22.09 10.70
N PHE A 145 -13.37 -22.20 10.43
CA PHE A 145 -14.09 -21.25 9.58
C PHE A 145 -14.98 -20.35 10.45
N TYR A 146 -15.12 -19.09 10.06
CA TYR A 146 -16.12 -18.23 10.66
C TYR A 146 -17.53 -18.79 10.43
N PRO A 147 -18.46 -18.59 11.38
CA PRO A 147 -19.88 -18.88 11.17
C PRO A 147 -20.41 -18.15 9.94
N ASP A 148 -21.48 -18.66 9.34
CA ASP A 148 -22.11 -17.98 8.21
C ASP A 148 -22.76 -16.69 8.70
N PRO A 149 -22.38 -15.51 8.16
CA PRO A 149 -22.95 -14.22 8.56
C PRO A 149 -24.46 -14.16 8.46
N ASP A 150 -25.08 -14.87 7.52
CA ASP A 150 -26.54 -14.86 7.35
C ASP A 150 -27.24 -15.64 8.47
N SER A 151 -26.60 -16.72 8.93
CA SER A 151 -27.14 -17.59 10.00
C SER A 151 -26.79 -17.12 11.42
N CYS A 152 -25.66 -16.42 11.58
CA CYS A 152 -25.10 -16.03 12.86
C CYS A 152 -25.17 -14.51 13.02
N GLN A 153 -26.40 -14.03 13.24
CA GLN A 153 -26.68 -12.61 13.48
C GLN A 153 -26.32 -12.22 14.92
N PRO A 154 -25.89 -10.96 15.15
CA PRO A 154 -25.70 -10.46 16.50
C PRO A 154 -27.08 -10.25 17.18
N PRO A 155 -27.12 -10.17 18.53
CA PRO A 155 -28.36 -9.87 19.25
C PRO A 155 -28.96 -8.52 18.86
N ASP A 156 -30.25 -8.33 19.16
CA ASP A 156 -30.94 -7.08 18.88
C ASP A 156 -30.24 -5.87 19.51
N GLY A 157 -30.08 -4.82 18.72
CA GLY A 157 -29.36 -3.61 19.11
C GLY A 157 -27.85 -3.68 18.95
N PHE A 158 -27.30 -4.76 18.38
CA PHE A 158 -25.90 -4.88 18.02
C PHE A 158 -25.70 -4.96 16.50
N GLU A 159 -24.53 -4.54 16.03
CA GLU A 159 -24.16 -4.62 14.61
C GLU A 159 -22.83 -5.37 14.41
N ILE A 160 -22.78 -6.16 13.34
CA ILE A 160 -21.54 -6.73 12.78
C ILE A 160 -21.33 -6.23 11.37
N HIS A 161 -20.07 -5.94 11.01
CA HIS A 161 -19.69 -5.48 9.69
C HIS A 161 -18.29 -6.01 9.37
N TYR A 162 -18.29 -7.27 8.99
CA TYR A 162 -17.11 -8.03 8.65
C TYR A 162 -16.82 -7.99 7.15
N ARG A 163 -15.54 -8.07 6.78
CA ARG A 163 -15.09 -8.06 5.38
C ARG A 163 -14.39 -9.38 5.03
N PHE A 164 -15.12 -10.49 5.10
CA PHE A 164 -14.66 -11.80 4.62
C PHE A 164 -15.38 -12.19 3.34
N LYS A 165 -14.77 -13.12 2.60
CA LYS A 165 -15.41 -13.79 1.48
C LYS A 165 -15.49 -15.27 1.81
N ARG A 166 -16.54 -15.93 1.34
CA ARG A 166 -16.66 -17.38 1.40
C ARG A 166 -15.66 -18.02 0.45
N ASP A 167 -14.80 -18.89 0.97
CA ASP A 167 -13.96 -19.81 0.19
C ASP A 167 -14.72 -21.13 -0.04
N LYS A 168 -14.17 -22.05 -0.84
CA LYS A 168 -14.79 -23.35 -1.15
C LYS A 168 -15.20 -24.14 0.10
N ASN A 169 -14.42 -24.02 1.18
CA ASN A 169 -14.60 -24.81 2.39
C ASN A 169 -15.28 -24.05 3.55
N GLY A 170 -15.50 -22.74 3.42
CA GLY A 170 -16.12 -21.92 4.48
C GLY A 170 -15.66 -20.46 4.47
N TRP A 171 -16.10 -19.70 5.47
CA TRP A 171 -15.74 -18.29 5.64
C TRP A 171 -14.37 -18.16 6.32
N CYS A 172 -13.36 -17.66 5.61
CA CYS A 172 -12.02 -17.47 6.17
C CYS A 172 -11.28 -16.29 5.51
N PRO A 173 -10.14 -15.84 6.06
CA PRO A 173 -9.29 -14.84 5.44
C PRO A 173 -8.83 -15.26 4.04
N THR A 174 -8.82 -14.32 3.08
CA THR A 174 -8.54 -14.61 1.67
C THR A 174 -7.08 -14.45 1.28
N SER A 175 -6.25 -13.84 2.13
CA SER A 175 -4.87 -13.51 1.80
C SER A 175 -3.98 -13.47 3.02
N VAL A 176 -2.67 -13.55 2.79
CA VAL A 176 -1.65 -13.34 3.83
C VAL A 176 -1.79 -11.94 4.43
N GLY A 177 -2.06 -10.92 3.62
CA GLY A 177 -2.29 -9.55 4.11
C GLY A 177 -3.49 -9.43 5.05
N SER A 178 -4.52 -10.24 4.86
CA SER A 178 -5.67 -10.30 5.77
C SER A 178 -5.26 -10.88 7.14
N LEU A 179 -4.40 -11.90 7.16
CA LEU A 179 -3.86 -12.47 8.40
C LEU A 179 -2.93 -11.51 9.13
N VAL A 180 -2.06 -10.80 8.40
CA VAL A 180 -1.22 -9.74 8.97
C VAL A 180 -2.08 -8.72 9.72
N ARG A 181 -3.15 -8.22 9.09
CA ARG A 181 -4.09 -7.29 9.72
C ARG A 181 -4.83 -7.87 10.92
N ILE A 182 -5.03 -9.17 11.00
CA ILE A 182 -5.65 -9.81 12.18
C ILE A 182 -4.61 -9.87 13.31
N PHE A 183 -3.42 -10.41 13.04
CA PHE A 183 -2.39 -10.64 14.05
C PHE A 183 -1.68 -9.37 14.54
N SER A 184 -1.83 -8.23 13.84
CA SER A 184 -1.25 -6.95 14.24
C SER A 184 -2.26 -5.96 14.84
N ASN A 185 -3.55 -6.31 14.96
CA ASN A 185 -4.58 -5.35 15.34
C ASN A 185 -4.75 -5.25 16.86
N ALA A 186 -4.31 -4.13 17.43
CA ALA A 186 -4.41 -3.86 18.88
C ALA A 186 -5.84 -3.82 19.43
N ALA A 187 -6.87 -3.83 18.57
CA ALA A 187 -8.25 -3.96 19.02
C ALA A 187 -8.46 -5.26 19.80
N TYR A 188 -7.73 -6.34 19.47
CA TYR A 188 -7.83 -7.60 20.21
C TYR A 188 -7.32 -7.53 21.66
N LEU A 189 -6.56 -6.50 22.02
CA LEU A 189 -6.16 -6.15 23.39
C LEU A 189 -7.14 -5.16 24.06
N GLY A 190 -8.26 -4.85 23.42
CA GLY A 190 -9.25 -3.90 23.93
C GLY A 190 -8.95 -2.43 23.61
N HIS A 191 -7.97 -2.13 22.75
CA HIS A 191 -7.60 -0.74 22.43
C HIS A 191 -8.40 -0.19 21.24
N ALA A 192 -8.73 1.10 21.24
CA ALA A 192 -9.35 1.76 20.09
C ALA A 192 -8.27 2.31 19.15
N LEU A 193 -8.38 1.98 17.85
CA LEU A 193 -7.48 2.47 16.81
C LEU A 193 -8.17 3.45 15.86
N PHE A 194 -7.42 4.45 15.43
CA PHE A 194 -7.80 5.33 14.33
C PHE A 194 -6.57 5.64 13.48
N GLN A 195 -6.68 5.41 12.16
CA GLN A 195 -5.59 5.63 11.19
C GLN A 195 -4.26 4.92 11.54
N GLY A 196 -4.33 3.77 12.22
CA GLY A 196 -3.15 2.98 12.60
C GLY A 196 -2.54 3.36 13.95
N THR A 197 -3.07 4.37 14.63
CA THR A 197 -2.62 4.80 15.96
C THR A 197 -3.65 4.45 17.01
N ILE A 198 -3.20 4.10 18.21
CA ILE A 198 -4.07 3.89 19.37
C ILE A 198 -4.53 5.26 19.87
N VAL A 199 -5.85 5.47 19.84
CA VAL A 199 -6.48 6.70 20.34
C VAL A 199 -6.99 6.56 21.76
N ARG A 200 -7.28 5.32 22.19
CA ARG A 200 -7.73 5.04 23.56
C ARG A 200 -7.35 3.64 23.99
N TRP A 201 -6.54 3.55 25.04
CA TRP A 201 -6.20 2.31 25.72
C TRP A 201 -7.40 1.76 26.49
N HIS A 202 -7.50 0.44 26.62
CA HIS A 202 -8.57 -0.28 27.35
C HIS A 202 -10.00 0.25 27.08
N ASN A 203 -10.31 0.53 25.82
CA ASN A 203 -11.60 1.08 25.40
C ASN A 203 -12.76 0.07 25.47
N HIS A 204 -12.45 -1.22 25.32
CA HIS A 204 -13.42 -2.31 25.27
C HIS A 204 -12.80 -3.63 25.78
N PRO A 205 -13.60 -4.68 26.05
CA PRO A 205 -13.07 -5.94 26.55
C PRO A 205 -12.01 -6.56 25.61
N PRO A 206 -10.85 -7.00 26.13
CA PRO A 206 -9.86 -7.71 25.34
C PRO A 206 -10.38 -9.09 24.94
N LEU A 207 -10.14 -9.49 23.69
CA LEU A 207 -10.48 -10.81 23.17
C LEU A 207 -9.35 -11.82 23.43
N LEU A 208 -8.11 -11.33 23.46
CA LEU A 208 -6.89 -12.09 23.67
C LEU A 208 -6.15 -11.61 24.92
N ASP A 209 -5.50 -12.55 25.58
CA ASP A 209 -4.46 -12.24 26.55
C ASP A 209 -3.25 -11.57 25.88
N GLU A 210 -2.61 -10.65 26.59
CA GLU A 210 -1.43 -9.93 26.11
C GLU A 210 -0.32 -10.88 25.66
N THR A 211 -0.09 -11.97 26.39
CA THR A 211 0.95 -12.95 26.08
C THR A 211 0.72 -13.60 24.72
N VAL A 212 -0.52 -14.00 24.43
CA VAL A 212 -0.88 -14.65 23.15
C VAL A 212 -0.78 -13.65 22.01
N PHE A 213 -1.31 -12.45 22.21
CA PHE A 213 -1.25 -11.39 21.22
C PHE A 213 0.20 -11.03 20.87
N PHE A 214 1.04 -10.71 21.86
CA PHE A 214 2.43 -10.30 21.61
C PHE A 214 3.28 -11.42 21.02
N ARG A 215 3.04 -12.68 21.38
CA ARG A 215 3.70 -13.82 20.71
C ARG A 215 3.43 -13.84 19.21
N ALA A 216 2.20 -13.58 18.78
CA ALA A 216 1.88 -13.49 17.35
C ALA A 216 2.40 -12.18 16.73
N PHE A 217 2.15 -11.05 17.39
CA PHE A 217 2.53 -9.71 16.93
C PHE A 217 4.02 -9.59 16.62
N ASN A 218 4.88 -10.19 17.46
CA ASN A 218 6.33 -10.16 17.33
C ASN A 218 6.85 -10.90 16.10
N TYR A 219 6.08 -11.79 15.49
CA TYR A 219 6.43 -12.37 14.17
C TYR A 219 6.11 -11.44 13.00
N ILE A 220 5.27 -10.42 13.21
CA ILE A 220 4.63 -9.65 12.16
C ILE A 220 5.16 -8.23 12.08
N SER A 221 5.26 -7.54 13.22
CA SER A 221 5.48 -6.10 13.24
C SER A 221 6.90 -5.75 13.73
N PRO A 222 7.69 -5.02 12.90
CA PRO A 222 8.98 -4.48 13.32
C PRO A 222 8.86 -3.27 14.24
N VAL A 223 7.64 -2.72 14.40
CA VAL A 223 7.32 -1.61 15.31
C VAL A 223 6.36 -2.08 16.39
N ASP A 224 6.50 -1.55 17.60
CA ASP A 224 5.58 -1.81 18.71
C ASP A 224 4.25 -1.05 18.56
N LEU A 225 3.40 -1.11 19.58
CA LEU A 225 2.10 -0.43 19.56
C LEU A 225 2.20 1.09 19.74
N ASP A 226 3.31 1.58 20.29
CA ASP A 226 3.61 2.99 20.48
C ASP A 226 4.30 3.62 19.26
N GLY A 227 4.74 2.79 18.31
CA GLY A 227 5.41 3.19 17.08
C GLY A 227 6.94 3.17 17.16
N ASN A 228 7.52 2.68 18.26
CA ASN A 228 8.96 2.51 18.41
C ASN A 228 9.43 1.18 17.81
N PRO A 229 10.75 0.99 17.58
CA PRO A 229 11.28 -0.31 17.15
C PRO A 229 10.92 -1.44 18.12
N ASN A 230 10.33 -2.52 17.60
CA ASN A 230 9.97 -3.69 18.40
C ASN A 230 11.21 -4.55 18.68
N MET A 231 11.75 -4.47 19.90
CA MET A 231 12.92 -5.23 20.34
C MET A 231 12.71 -6.75 20.33
N ASN A 232 11.45 -7.20 20.37
CA ASN A 232 11.09 -8.60 20.32
C ASN A 232 10.75 -9.09 18.91
N TYR A 233 10.92 -8.26 17.88
CA TYR A 233 10.62 -8.62 16.50
C TYR A 233 11.46 -9.81 16.02
N ARG A 234 10.77 -10.89 15.69
CA ARG A 234 11.35 -12.17 15.24
C ARG A 234 10.57 -12.65 14.03
N PRO A 235 10.75 -12.04 12.84
CA PRO A 235 10.00 -12.44 11.67
C PRO A 235 10.25 -13.91 11.34
N TYR A 236 9.25 -14.57 10.75
CA TYR A 236 9.45 -15.90 10.21
C TYR A 236 10.56 -15.87 9.16
N GLN A 237 11.71 -16.43 9.51
CA GLN A 237 12.80 -16.65 8.56
C GLN A 237 12.51 -17.97 7.85
N ALA A 238 11.99 -17.88 6.62
CA ALA A 238 12.10 -19.01 5.72
C ALA A 238 13.59 -19.35 5.65
N GLN A 239 13.99 -20.58 5.98
CA GLN A 239 15.35 -21.05 5.75
C GLN A 239 15.65 -20.87 4.27
N ARG A 240 16.22 -19.72 3.93
CA ARG A 240 16.64 -19.40 2.57
C ARG A 240 17.84 -20.28 2.39
N ARG A 241 17.66 -21.40 1.69
CA ARG A 241 18.80 -22.25 1.30
C ARG A 241 19.88 -21.30 0.78
N PRO A 242 21.11 -21.37 1.31
CA PRO A 242 22.22 -20.58 0.77
C PRO A 242 22.20 -20.73 -0.75
N SER A 243 22.32 -19.60 -1.46
CA SER A 243 22.35 -19.67 -2.91
C SER A 243 23.56 -20.54 -3.26
N LYS A 244 23.31 -21.68 -3.92
CA LYS A 244 24.40 -22.50 -4.47
C LYS A 244 24.97 -21.86 -5.74
N GLU A 245 24.83 -20.55 -5.89
CA GLU A 245 25.20 -19.80 -7.09
C GLU A 245 26.71 -19.70 -7.19
N GLU A 246 27.35 -19.29 -6.09
CA GLU A 246 28.81 -19.18 -5.97
C GLU A 246 29.54 -20.51 -6.23
N THR A 247 28.87 -21.64 -5.99
CA THR A 247 29.43 -22.98 -6.24
C THR A 247 29.25 -23.48 -7.67
N ARG A 248 28.58 -22.72 -8.56
CA ARG A 248 28.35 -23.14 -9.95
C ARG A 248 29.47 -22.64 -10.84
N GLN A 249 29.92 -23.50 -11.74
CA GLN A 249 31.00 -23.22 -12.70
C GLN A 249 30.52 -22.54 -13.99
N VAL A 250 29.24 -22.16 -14.06
CA VAL A 250 28.63 -21.60 -15.28
C VAL A 250 28.04 -20.25 -14.92
N ASP A 251 28.26 -19.28 -15.81
CA ASP A 251 27.73 -17.93 -15.66
C ASP A 251 26.21 -17.92 -15.52
N TYR A 252 25.73 -16.93 -14.79
CA TYR A 252 24.31 -16.72 -14.64
C TYR A 252 23.68 -16.31 -15.99
N PRO A 253 22.49 -16.83 -16.35
CA PRO A 253 21.90 -16.57 -17.66
C PRO A 253 21.63 -15.10 -17.93
N LEU A 254 21.95 -14.66 -19.15
CA LEU A 254 21.90 -13.26 -19.56
C LEU A 254 20.48 -12.69 -19.52
N LEU A 255 19.49 -13.49 -19.91
CA LEU A 255 18.09 -13.07 -20.04
C LEU A 255 17.27 -13.41 -18.78
N SER A 256 17.92 -13.69 -17.65
CA SER A 256 17.22 -13.94 -16.40
C SER A 256 16.36 -12.74 -16.00
N GLY A 257 15.05 -12.96 -15.91
CA GLY A 257 14.08 -11.90 -15.59
C GLY A 257 13.61 -11.08 -16.80
N LEU A 258 14.14 -11.32 -18.00
CA LEU A 258 13.78 -10.63 -19.23
C LEU A 258 12.84 -11.44 -20.14
N ILE A 259 12.59 -12.72 -19.80
CA ILE A 259 11.74 -13.60 -20.60
C ILE A 259 10.34 -13.67 -19.97
N PHE A 260 9.33 -13.48 -20.81
CA PHE A 260 7.93 -13.55 -20.42
C PHE A 260 7.16 -14.52 -21.32
N ALA A 261 6.09 -15.10 -20.77
CA ALA A 261 5.13 -15.91 -21.50
C ALA A 261 3.71 -15.39 -21.24
N ILE A 262 2.82 -15.55 -22.21
CA ILE A 262 1.41 -15.20 -22.07
C ILE A 262 0.67 -16.39 -21.47
N TRP A 263 -0.07 -16.15 -20.39
CA TRP A 263 -0.94 -17.13 -19.74
C TRP A 263 -2.24 -16.47 -19.30
N ASP A 264 -3.38 -17.02 -19.72
CA ASP A 264 -4.72 -16.45 -19.49
C ASP A 264 -4.78 -14.95 -19.85
N GLY A 265 -4.26 -14.60 -21.03
CA GLY A 265 -4.24 -13.21 -21.52
C GLY A 265 -3.28 -12.27 -20.78
N ASN A 266 -2.52 -12.76 -19.80
CA ASN A 266 -1.63 -11.95 -18.99
C ASN A 266 -0.16 -12.34 -19.22
N TRP A 267 0.72 -11.33 -19.27
CA TRP A 267 2.16 -11.55 -19.27
C TRP A 267 2.62 -12.06 -17.90
N LYS A 268 3.42 -13.11 -17.91
CA LYS A 268 4.00 -13.75 -16.72
C LYS A 268 5.48 -13.93 -16.93
N SER A 269 6.28 -13.68 -15.89
CA SER A 269 7.71 -13.89 -15.95
C SER A 269 8.05 -15.37 -16.02
N VAL A 270 9.05 -15.69 -16.81
CA VAL A 270 9.64 -17.03 -16.89
C VAL A 270 10.74 -17.12 -15.84
N GLY A 271 10.76 -18.22 -15.08
CA GLY A 271 11.76 -18.44 -14.04
C GLY A 271 13.09 -18.92 -14.61
N THR A 272 14.18 -18.55 -13.95
CA THR A 272 15.53 -19.08 -14.20
C THR A 272 15.81 -20.19 -13.19
N HIS A 273 16.14 -21.38 -13.68
CA HIS A 273 16.32 -22.56 -12.83
C HIS A 273 17.61 -23.28 -13.14
N TRP A 274 18.35 -23.65 -12.10
CA TRP A 274 19.49 -24.56 -12.21
C TRP A 274 19.03 -26.00 -12.38
N ARG A 275 19.65 -26.71 -13.32
CA ARG A 275 19.47 -28.15 -13.50
C ARG A 275 20.73 -28.89 -13.11
N SER A 276 20.73 -29.45 -11.90
CA SER A 276 21.85 -30.28 -11.42
C SER A 276 22.18 -31.44 -12.37
N SER A 277 21.19 -32.07 -13.00
CA SER A 277 21.40 -33.18 -13.94
C SER A 277 22.17 -32.78 -15.22
N LYS A 278 22.17 -31.48 -15.56
CA LYS A 278 22.80 -30.96 -16.78
C LYS A 278 23.92 -29.97 -16.47
N SER A 279 24.24 -29.76 -15.19
CA SER A 279 25.16 -28.74 -14.69
C SER A 279 25.01 -27.39 -15.42
N GLY A 280 23.77 -26.93 -15.60
CA GLY A 280 23.48 -25.73 -16.36
C GLY A 280 22.09 -25.15 -16.10
N TYR A 281 21.88 -23.92 -16.54
CA TYR A 281 20.63 -23.21 -16.35
C TYR A 281 19.61 -23.48 -17.46
N CYS A 282 18.34 -23.38 -17.10
CA CYS A 282 17.25 -23.31 -18.04
C CYS A 282 16.25 -22.22 -17.66
N TYR A 283 15.60 -21.66 -18.67
CA TYR A 283 14.38 -20.89 -18.52
C TYR A 283 13.20 -21.85 -18.47
N ALA A 284 12.35 -21.71 -17.46
CA ALA A 284 11.19 -22.57 -17.26
C ALA A 284 9.94 -21.76 -16.95
N PHE A 285 8.87 -22.06 -17.68
CA PHE A 285 7.57 -21.45 -17.46
C PHE A 285 6.65 -22.47 -16.79
N PHE A 286 6.02 -22.09 -15.67
CA PHE A 286 5.13 -22.94 -14.89
C PHE A 286 3.69 -22.48 -15.01
N GLY A 287 2.76 -23.42 -15.15
CA GLY A 287 1.33 -23.11 -15.13
C GLY A 287 0.89 -22.71 -13.71
N TYR A 288 -0.01 -21.72 -13.62
CA TYR A 288 -0.53 -21.22 -12.33
C TYR A 288 -1.77 -22.00 -11.82
N ALA A 289 -2.17 -23.07 -12.50
CA ALA A 289 -3.37 -23.87 -12.22
C ALA A 289 -3.19 -24.90 -11.09
N GLY A 290 -2.43 -24.58 -10.04
CA GLY A 290 -2.30 -25.41 -8.83
C GLY A 290 -1.36 -26.62 -8.91
N ASN A 291 -0.99 -27.06 -10.12
CA ASN A 291 0.01 -28.11 -10.33
C ASN A 291 1.34 -27.51 -10.83
N SER A 292 2.41 -27.72 -10.07
CA SER A 292 3.75 -27.13 -10.29
C SER A 292 4.54 -27.77 -11.45
N PHE A 293 3.89 -28.14 -12.56
CA PHE A 293 4.58 -28.64 -13.74
C PHE A 293 5.04 -27.49 -14.63
N ALA A 294 6.27 -27.58 -15.14
CA ALA A 294 6.75 -26.63 -16.13
C ALA A 294 6.07 -26.95 -17.46
N LEU A 295 5.37 -25.97 -18.03
CA LEU A 295 4.76 -26.04 -19.36
C LEU A 295 5.84 -26.20 -20.43
N TRP A 296 6.94 -25.47 -20.27
CA TRP A 296 8.13 -25.64 -21.10
C TRP A 296 9.40 -25.30 -20.33
N ARG A 297 10.50 -25.87 -20.82
CA ARG A 297 11.87 -25.57 -20.35
C ARG A 297 12.80 -25.46 -21.56
N LYS A 298 13.64 -24.44 -21.60
CA LYS A 298 14.65 -24.25 -22.66
C LYS A 298 16.01 -23.99 -22.04
N SER A 299 17.07 -24.53 -22.64
CA SER A 299 18.44 -24.33 -22.16
C SER A 299 18.78 -22.85 -22.22
N ALA A 300 19.29 -22.29 -21.11
CA ALA A 300 19.64 -20.88 -21.06
C ALA A 300 20.71 -20.53 -22.11
N SER A 301 21.77 -21.33 -22.16
CA SER A 301 22.86 -21.19 -23.14
C SER A 301 22.41 -21.12 -24.60
N TRP A 302 21.36 -21.86 -24.95
CA TRP A 302 20.82 -21.89 -26.30
C TRP A 302 19.97 -20.65 -26.59
N VAL A 303 19.10 -20.26 -25.66
CA VAL A 303 18.24 -19.07 -25.82
C VAL A 303 19.10 -17.81 -25.84
N ASP A 304 20.03 -17.68 -24.90
CA ASP A 304 20.92 -16.51 -24.79
C ASP A 304 21.73 -16.35 -26.08
N LYS A 305 22.31 -17.44 -26.61
CA LYS A 305 23.05 -17.42 -27.87
C LYS A 305 22.21 -16.91 -29.05
N ILE A 306 20.95 -17.37 -29.16
CA ILE A 306 20.07 -16.96 -30.26
C ILE A 306 19.69 -15.49 -30.13
N VAL A 307 19.32 -15.04 -28.92
CA VAL A 307 18.92 -13.65 -28.71
C VAL A 307 20.09 -12.70 -28.93
N VAL A 308 21.29 -13.05 -28.45
CA VAL A 308 22.51 -12.27 -28.71
C VAL A 308 22.79 -12.19 -30.20
N ALA A 309 22.69 -13.30 -30.95
CA ALA A 309 22.88 -13.28 -32.40
C ALA A 309 21.88 -12.35 -33.10
N LEU A 310 20.60 -12.44 -32.77
CA LEU A 310 19.56 -11.56 -33.32
C LEU A 310 19.77 -10.10 -32.95
N MET A 311 20.22 -9.83 -31.72
CA MET A 311 20.51 -8.46 -31.26
C MET A 311 21.71 -7.88 -32.01
N LEU A 312 22.78 -8.65 -32.19
CA LEU A 312 23.95 -8.22 -32.95
C LEU A 312 23.62 -7.98 -34.42
N ASP A 313 22.81 -8.84 -35.05
CA ASP A 313 22.38 -8.64 -36.43
C ASP A 313 21.50 -7.40 -36.56
N LYS A 314 20.59 -7.16 -35.60
CA LYS A 314 19.79 -5.94 -35.58
C LYS A 314 20.67 -4.70 -35.39
N LEU A 315 21.61 -4.73 -34.45
CA LEU A 315 22.57 -3.65 -34.23
C LEU A 315 23.34 -3.36 -35.52
N ARG A 316 23.87 -4.36 -36.21
CA ARG A 316 24.56 -4.16 -37.50
C ARG A 316 23.70 -3.50 -38.56
N GLN A 317 22.39 -3.75 -38.55
CA GLN A 317 21.45 -3.18 -39.53
C GLN A 317 20.98 -1.77 -39.17
N THR A 318 20.86 -1.46 -37.86
CA THR A 318 20.25 -0.22 -37.39
C THR A 318 21.23 0.73 -36.71
N PHE A 319 22.50 0.35 -36.56
CA PHE A 319 23.50 1.19 -35.92
C PHE A 319 23.85 2.37 -36.84
N ASP A 320 23.56 3.56 -36.35
CA ASP A 320 23.97 4.83 -36.95
C ASP A 320 25.08 5.41 -36.08
N GLY A 321 26.31 5.36 -36.59
CA GLY A 321 27.48 5.87 -35.88
C GLY A 321 27.37 7.35 -35.54
N ASN A 322 26.80 8.16 -36.44
CA ASN A 322 26.68 9.60 -36.21
C ASN A 322 25.68 9.90 -35.09
N HIS A 323 24.59 9.13 -35.02
CA HIS A 323 23.61 9.27 -33.94
C HIS A 323 24.17 8.78 -32.59
N TRP A 324 25.01 7.75 -32.62
CA TRP A 324 25.70 7.27 -31.43
C TRP A 324 26.70 8.30 -30.90
N ASP A 325 27.52 8.88 -31.77
CA ASP A 325 28.49 9.92 -31.38
C ASP A 325 27.77 11.14 -30.78
N GLN A 326 26.65 11.59 -31.39
CA GLN A 326 25.80 12.64 -30.82
C GLN A 326 25.21 12.25 -29.45
N ALA A 327 24.78 10.99 -29.28
CA ALA A 327 24.25 10.52 -28.01
C ALA A 327 25.33 10.44 -26.92
N VAL A 328 26.57 10.11 -27.28
CA VAL A 328 27.73 10.13 -26.37
C VAL A 328 28.07 11.57 -25.98
N GLU A 329 28.16 12.50 -26.95
CA GLU A 329 28.37 13.92 -26.68
C GLU A 329 27.29 14.50 -25.75
N HIS A 330 26.01 14.19 -26.00
CA HIS A 330 24.92 14.61 -25.11
C HIS A 330 24.99 14.01 -23.70
N LEU A 331 25.58 12.81 -23.57
CA LEU A 331 25.74 12.15 -22.28
C LEU A 331 26.90 12.77 -21.50
N GLU A 332 27.98 13.16 -22.18
CA GLU A 332 29.08 13.94 -21.62
C GLU A 332 28.60 15.32 -21.15
N ASP A 333 27.80 16.02 -21.97
CA ASP A 333 27.16 17.29 -21.60
C ASP A 333 26.27 17.11 -20.35
N GLY A 334 25.46 16.06 -20.30
CA GLY A 334 24.60 15.75 -19.16
C GLY A 334 25.37 15.45 -17.87
N ILE A 335 26.51 14.75 -17.96
CA ILE A 335 27.41 14.50 -16.82
C ILE A 335 28.03 15.83 -16.34
N ALA A 336 28.44 16.70 -17.26
CA ALA A 336 28.99 18.01 -16.94
C ALA A 336 27.96 18.92 -16.24
N GLU A 337 26.71 18.93 -16.72
CA GLU A 337 25.59 19.64 -16.08
C GLU A 337 25.29 19.10 -14.68
N GLU A 338 25.24 17.76 -14.51
CA GLU A 338 25.01 17.14 -13.20
C GLU A 338 26.10 17.51 -12.20
N ARG A 339 27.37 17.50 -12.64
CA ARG A 339 28.51 17.93 -11.83
C ARG A 339 28.35 19.39 -11.41
N GLN A 340 28.09 20.29 -12.35
CA GLN A 340 27.92 21.72 -12.07
C GLN A 340 26.76 21.97 -11.10
N GLY A 341 25.66 21.22 -11.22
CA GLY A 341 24.53 21.26 -10.30
C GLY A 341 24.91 20.85 -8.88
N LYS A 342 25.63 19.73 -8.73
CA LYS A 342 26.10 19.26 -7.41
C LYS A 342 27.12 20.20 -6.78
N GLU A 343 28.03 20.81 -7.57
CA GLU A 343 28.95 21.84 -7.08
C GLU A 343 28.24 23.11 -6.62
N ALA A 344 27.19 23.53 -7.33
CA ALA A 344 26.35 24.65 -6.91
C ALA A 344 25.62 24.35 -5.60
N GLN A 345 25.08 23.13 -5.44
CA GLN A 345 24.45 22.69 -4.20
C GLN A 345 25.43 22.67 -3.03
N LEU A 346 26.66 22.17 -3.21
CA LEU A 346 27.70 22.21 -2.19
C LEU A 346 28.03 23.64 -1.76
N ARG A 347 28.15 24.58 -2.72
CA ARG A 347 28.37 25.99 -2.41
C ARG A 347 27.22 26.59 -1.59
N GLN A 348 25.97 26.30 -1.98
CA GLN A 348 24.80 26.79 -1.25
C GLN A 348 24.73 26.20 0.17
N LEU A 349 25.02 24.91 0.32
CA LEU A 349 24.99 24.21 1.60
C LEU A 349 26.05 24.77 2.56
N LYS A 350 27.23 25.09 2.04
CA LYS A 350 28.27 25.78 2.80
C LYS A 350 27.81 27.15 3.30
N THR A 351 27.17 27.95 2.45
CA THR A 351 26.57 29.23 2.86
C THR A 351 25.51 29.05 3.93
N VAL A 352 24.68 28.01 3.85
CA VAL A 352 23.69 27.68 4.90
C VAL A 352 24.37 27.33 6.22
N MET A 353 25.41 26.50 6.18
CA MET A 353 26.19 26.14 7.37
C MET A 353 26.85 27.37 8.01
N ASP A 354 27.45 28.25 7.20
CA ASP A 354 28.07 29.50 7.68
C ASP A 354 27.01 30.41 8.34
N ASN A 355 25.83 30.55 7.74
CA ASN A 355 24.72 31.32 8.30
C ASN A 355 24.19 30.72 9.61
N LEU A 356 24.13 29.40 9.73
CA LEU A 356 23.73 28.72 10.98
C LEU A 356 24.73 29.00 12.10
N VAL A 357 26.03 28.96 11.81
CA VAL A 357 27.09 29.31 12.77
C VAL A 357 26.98 30.77 13.21
N VAL A 358 26.75 31.70 12.27
CA VAL A 358 26.53 33.12 12.61
C VAL A 358 25.29 33.27 13.50
N SER A 359 24.21 32.54 13.22
CA SER A 359 22.98 32.63 14.02
C SER A 359 23.17 32.19 15.47
N LEU A 360 24.04 31.20 15.74
CA LEU A 360 24.34 30.73 17.10
C LEU A 360 24.94 31.84 17.98
N THR A 361 25.67 32.79 17.41
CA THR A 361 26.26 33.90 18.17
C THR A 361 25.23 34.87 18.75
N SER A 362 24.00 34.85 18.21
CA SER A 362 22.89 35.74 18.59
C SER A 362 21.81 35.08 19.46
N LEU A 363 21.89 33.75 19.66
CA LEU A 363 20.86 32.96 20.32
C LEU A 363 21.23 32.66 21.78
N ASN A 364 20.35 33.06 22.71
CA ASN A 364 20.51 32.82 24.15
C ASN A 364 19.54 31.76 24.71
N THR A 365 18.68 31.17 23.87
CA THR A 365 17.65 30.21 24.30
C THR A 365 18.13 28.77 24.04
N PRO A 366 18.25 27.90 25.06
CA PRO A 366 18.78 26.53 24.91
C PRO A 366 18.06 25.68 23.85
N GLN A 367 16.72 25.75 23.78
CA GLN A 367 15.94 24.99 22.80
C GLN A 367 16.21 25.44 21.35
N MET A 368 16.53 26.72 21.13
CA MET A 368 16.85 27.22 19.79
C MET A 368 18.27 26.83 19.38
N ILE A 369 19.20 26.76 20.34
CA ILE A 369 20.57 26.29 20.11
C ILE A 369 20.55 24.84 19.65
N GLU A 370 19.84 23.95 20.37
CA GLU A 370 19.69 22.53 20.01
C GLU A 370 19.07 22.34 18.61
N ALA A 371 18.06 23.16 18.26
CA ALA A 371 17.43 23.12 16.94
C ALA A 371 18.37 23.55 15.80
N VAL A 372 19.24 24.55 16.06
CA VAL A 372 20.24 25.02 15.08
C VAL A 372 21.38 24.01 14.94
N GLU A 373 21.84 23.42 16.04
CA GLU A 373 22.84 22.33 16.03
C GLU A 373 22.36 21.14 15.21
N LYS A 374 21.11 20.71 15.41
CA LYS A 374 20.53 19.63 14.61
C LYS A 374 20.50 19.95 13.12
N ARG A 375 20.08 21.17 12.74
CA ARG A 375 20.08 21.61 11.33
C ARG A 375 21.48 21.66 10.74
N TYR A 376 22.48 22.01 11.53
CA TYR A 376 23.88 22.00 11.10
C TYR A 376 24.37 20.57 10.86
N GLN A 377 24.06 19.63 11.76
CA GLN A 377 24.39 18.21 11.60
C GLN A 377 23.72 17.60 10.35
N ASP A 378 22.44 17.91 10.12
CA ASP A 378 21.72 17.47 8.92
C ASP A 378 22.39 18.03 7.65
N ALA A 379 22.77 19.31 7.64
CA ALA A 379 23.49 19.93 6.52
C ALA A 379 24.89 19.31 6.31
N GLN A 380 25.61 18.95 7.38
CA GLN A 380 26.93 18.32 7.28
C GLN A 380 26.84 16.89 6.72
N ALA A 381 25.83 16.11 7.12
CA ALA A 381 25.60 14.78 6.56
C ALA A 381 25.28 14.84 5.06
N GLU A 382 24.49 15.82 4.66
CA GLU A 382 24.15 16.07 3.26
C GLU A 382 25.39 16.51 2.43
N GLU A 383 26.28 17.32 3.01
CA GLU A 383 27.54 17.70 2.37
C GLU A 383 28.42 16.47 2.08
N GLN A 384 28.55 15.56 3.05
CA GLN A 384 29.33 14.33 2.90
C GLN A 384 28.74 13.42 1.82
N ARG A 385 27.41 13.30 1.75
CA ARG A 385 26.72 12.56 0.70
C ARG A 385 27.04 13.13 -0.69
N LEU A 386 26.87 14.44 -0.87
CA LEU A 386 27.13 15.11 -2.15
C LEU A 386 28.61 15.01 -2.58
N ARG A 387 29.56 15.11 -1.64
CA ARG A 387 30.99 14.90 -1.93
C ARG A 387 31.29 13.48 -2.39
N THR A 388 30.63 12.49 -1.79
CA THR A 388 30.80 11.07 -2.18
C THR A 388 30.24 10.83 -3.58
N GLU A 389 29.06 11.37 -3.89
CA GLU A 389 28.46 11.29 -5.23
C GLU A 389 29.33 11.99 -6.29
N LEU A 390 29.89 13.16 -5.97
CA LEU A 390 30.77 13.88 -6.88
C LEU A 390 32.08 13.12 -7.15
N ALA A 391 32.67 12.52 -6.12
CA ALA A 391 33.84 11.65 -6.29
C ALA A 391 33.56 10.42 -7.16
N GLN A 392 32.36 9.85 -7.06
CA GLN A 392 31.92 8.74 -7.94
C GLN A 392 31.71 9.19 -9.38
N LEU A 393 31.17 10.39 -9.61
CA LEU A 393 31.03 10.96 -10.95
C LEU A 393 32.40 11.23 -11.59
N THR A 394 33.34 11.81 -10.85
CA THR A 394 34.71 12.02 -11.34
C THR A 394 35.46 10.71 -11.60
N ALA A 395 35.18 9.66 -10.83
CA ALA A 395 35.75 8.33 -11.09
C ALA A 395 35.17 7.68 -12.36
N ARG A 396 33.93 8.01 -12.73
CA ARG A 396 33.30 7.54 -13.98
C ARG A 396 33.79 8.30 -15.21
N GLU A 397 34.21 9.56 -15.09
CA GLU A 397 34.81 10.32 -16.20
C GLU A 397 36.23 9.81 -16.55
N ASN A 398 36.95 9.25 -15.59
CA ASN A 398 38.33 8.78 -15.77
C ASN A 398 38.44 7.32 -16.27
N HIS A 399 37.32 6.63 -16.47
CA HIS A 399 37.23 5.23 -16.90
C HIS A 399 36.41 5.11 -18.17
#